data_AF-A0A9D9L1H6-F1
#
_entry.id   AF-A0A9D9L1H6-F1
#
_cell.length_a   1.000
_cell.length_b   1.000
_cell.length_c   1.000
_cell.angle_alpha   90.00
_cell.angle_beta   90.00
_cell.angle_gamma   90.00
#
_symmetry.space_group_name_H-M   'P 1'
#
loop_
_entity.id
_entity.type
_entity.pdbx_description
1 polymer ?
#
loop_
_entity_poly.entity_id
_entity_poly.type
_entity_poly.pdbx_seq_one_letter_code
_entity_poly.pdbx_strand_id
1 'polypeptide(L)' 'MAAWFGANIGNIIVILILAAVIALSIRSIIKDKRSGKGSCGNGCAHCAMHGKCHAVKDR' A
#
# COMPACT_ATOMS: atom_id res chain seq x y z
N MET A 1 9.97 35.92 7.91
CA MET A 1 9.74 34.46 7.78
C MET A 1 8.32 34.11 7.33
N ALA A 2 7.26 34.78 7.83
CA ALA A 2 5.88 34.53 7.37
C ALA A 2 5.66 34.76 5.85
N ALA A 3 6.33 35.75 5.25
CA ALA A 3 6.24 36.04 3.81
C ALA A 3 6.74 34.88 2.92
N TRP A 4 7.65 34.04 3.42
CA TRP A 4 8.16 32.88 2.69
C TRP A 4 7.09 31.80 2.54
N PHE A 5 6.30 31.56 3.59
CA PHE A 5 5.17 30.63 3.53
C PHE A 5 4.07 31.13 2.59
N GLY A 6 3.78 32.44 2.57
CA GLY A 6 2.83 33.05 1.65
C GLY A 6 3.26 32.94 0.18
N ALA A 7 4.54 33.18 -0.12
CA ALA A 7 5.07 33.07 -1.49
C ALA A 7 5.09 31.62 -2.01
N ASN A 8 5.21 30.63 -1.12
CA ASN A 8 5.32 29.22 -1.46
C ASN A 8 4.04 28.41 -1.16
N ILE A 9 2.92 29.08 -0.89
CA ILE A 9 1.68 28.43 -0.47
C ILE A 9 1.15 27.45 -1.54
N GLY A 10 1.33 27.78 -2.82
CA GLY A 10 0.98 26.88 -3.94
C GLY A 10 1.79 25.58 -3.91
N ASN A 11 3.09 25.66 -3.64
CA ASN A 11 3.95 24.48 -3.55
C ASN A 11 3.57 23.59 -2.36
N ILE A 12 3.24 24.18 -1.22
CA ILE A 12 2.77 23.46 -0.03
C ILE A 12 1.49 22.66 -0.35
N ILE A 13 0.54 23.26 -1.07
CA ILE A 13 -0.71 22.60 -1.46
C ILE A 13 -0.42 21.40 -2.39
N VAL A 14 0.47 21.57 -3.38
CA VAL A 14 0.84 20.49 -4.31
C VAL A 14 1.46 19.31 -3.56
N ILE A 15 2.38 19.58 -2.62
CA ILE A 15 3.02 18.54 -1.80
C ILE A 15 1.98 17.82 -0.94
N LEU A 16 1.02 18.54 -0.34
CA LEU A 16 -0.04 17.93 0.47
C LEU A 16 -0.94 16.99 -0.35
N ILE A 17 -1.34 17.41 -1.55
CA ILE A 17 -2.15 16.57 -2.45
C ILE A 17 -1.38 15.30 -2.83
N LEU A 18 -0.11 15.46 -3.23
CA LEU A 18 0.73 14.33 -3.60
C LEU A 18 0.92 13.35 -2.42
N ALA A 19 1.18 13.87 -1.22
CA ALA A 19 1.31 13.07 -0.02
C ALA A 19 0.01 12.31 0.32
N ALA A 20 -1.16 12.95 0.14
CA ALA A 20 -2.45 12.32 0.36
C ALA A 20 -2.69 11.15 -0.61
N VAL A 21 -2.38 11.34 -1.90
CA VAL A 21 -2.51 10.28 -2.92
C VAL A 21 -1.62 9.09 -2.57
N ILE A 22 -0.34 9.34 -2.24
CA ILE A 22 0.62 8.27 -1.86
C ILE A 22 0.13 7.53 -0.62
N ALA A 23 -0.36 8.25 0.41
CA ALA A 23 -0.88 7.65 1.62
C ALA A 23 -2.10 6.75 1.33
N LEU A 24 -3.00 7.17 0.43
CA LEU A 24 -4.13 6.35 0.00
C LEU A 24 -3.70 5.09 -0.75
N SER A 25 -2.72 5.18 -1.65
CA SER A 25 -2.16 4.03 -2.36
C SER A 25 -1.51 3.02 -1.40
N ILE A 26 -0.74 3.48 -0.42
CA ILE A 26 -0.14 2.60 0.59
C ILE A 26 -1.24 1.98 1.46
N ARG A 27 -2.27 2.76 1.84
CA ARG A 27 -3.39 2.27 2.64
C ARG A 27 -4.18 1.19 1.92
N SER A 28 -4.42 1.30 0.60
CA SER A 28 -5.08 0.24 -0.16
C SER A 28 -4.24 -1.03 -0.17
N ILE A 29 -2.93 -0.93 -0.39
CA ILE A 29 -2.01 -2.09 -0.36
C ILE A 29 -2.00 -2.76 1.02
N ILE A 30 -1.96 -1.99 2.11
CA ILE A 30 -1.99 -2.54 3.49
C ILE A 30 -3.33 -3.22 3.76
N LYS A 31 -4.45 -2.59 3.36
CA LYS A 31 -5.79 -3.16 3.50
C LYS A 31 -5.90 -4.46 2.70
N ASP A 32 -5.41 -4.48 1.47
CA ASP A 32 -5.42 -5.66 0.60
C ASP A 32 -4.59 -6.79 1.23
N LYS A 33 -3.38 -6.50 1.72
CA LYS A 33 -2.56 -7.45 2.49
C LYS A 33 -3.27 -7.96 3.74
N ARG A 34 -3.92 -7.08 4.53
CA ARG A 34 -4.69 -7.48 5.72
C ARG A 34 -5.92 -8.32 5.38
N SER A 35 -6.54 -8.08 4.22
CA SER A 35 -7.68 -8.86 3.74
C SER A 35 -7.29 -10.22 3.13
N GLY A 36 -6.02 -10.61 3.19
CA GLY A 36 -5.54 -11.87 2.62
C GLY A 36 -5.40 -11.86 1.09
N LYS A 37 -5.57 -10.70 0.44
CA LYS A 37 -5.22 -10.51 -0.98
C LYS A 37 -3.69 -10.41 -1.09
N GLY A 38 -3.03 -11.57 -0.97
CA GLY A 38 -1.64 -11.75 -1.37
C GLY A 38 -1.51 -11.76 -2.89
N SER A 39 -0.27 -11.78 -3.39
CA SER A 39 0.04 -11.88 -4.83
C SER A 39 -0.67 -13.06 -5.52
N CYS A 40 -1.02 -14.10 -4.76
CA CYS A 40 -1.91 -15.18 -5.16
C CYS A 40 -3.39 -14.73 -5.06
N GLY A 41 -3.91 -14.12 -6.12
CA GLY A 41 -5.23 -13.46 -6.17
C GLY A 41 -6.49 -14.22 -5.71
N ASN A 42 -6.40 -15.53 -5.42
CA ASN A 42 -7.51 -16.37 -4.93
C ASN A 42 -7.21 -17.09 -3.59
N GLY A 43 -6.20 -16.63 -2.85
CA GLY A 43 -5.74 -17.30 -1.64
C GLY A 43 -4.88 -18.54 -1.95
N CYS A 44 -4.09 -18.98 -0.97
CA CYS A 44 -3.14 -20.06 -1.19
C CYS A 44 -3.81 -21.42 -1.44
N ALA A 45 -5.04 -21.65 -0.94
CA ALA A 45 -5.73 -22.95 -1.00
C ALA A 45 -5.95 -23.51 -2.42
N HIS A 46 -6.14 -22.65 -3.43
CA HIS A 46 -6.28 -23.04 -4.85
C HIS A 46 -5.17 -22.45 -5.74
N CYS A 47 -4.09 -21.95 -5.13
CA CYS A 47 -2.96 -21.42 -5.89
C CYS A 47 -2.24 -22.57 -6.63
N ALA A 48 -1.89 -22.37 -7.90
CA ALA A 48 -1.10 -23.36 -8.68
C ALA A 48 0.25 -23.72 -8.01
N MET A 49 0.72 -22.85 -7.10
CA MET A 49 1.94 -23.04 -6.31
C MET A 49 1.67 -23.39 -4.83
N HIS A 50 0.44 -23.78 -4.45
CA HIS A 50 0.05 -24.09 -3.06
C HIS A 50 1.02 -25.03 -2.36
N GLY A 51 1.42 -26.13 -3.01
CA GLY A 51 2.34 -27.14 -2.46
C GLY A 51 3.83 -26.77 -2.47
N LYS A 52 4.21 -25.61 -3.03
CA LYS A 52 5.61 -25.13 -3.05
C LYS A 52 5.81 -23.87 -2.22
N CYS A 53 4.84 -22.95 -2.22
CA CYS A 53 4.92 -21.70 -1.48
C CYS A 53 4.71 -21.86 0.03
N HIS A 54 3.91 -22.85 0.44
CA HIS A 54 3.77 -23.25 1.84
C HIS A 54 4.32 -24.66 1.98
N ALA A 55 5.64 -24.77 2.20
CA ALA A 55 6.24 -26.02 2.64
C ALA A 55 5.67 -26.32 4.03
N VAL A 56 4.61 -27.12 4.07
CA VAL A 56 4.07 -27.73 5.27
C VAL A 56 5.24 -28.36 6.02
N LYS A 57 5.62 -27.75 7.15
CA LYS A 57 6.15 -28.52 8.26
C LYS A 57 4.93 -28.91 9.06
N ASP A 58 4.37 -30.06 8.70
CA ASP A 58 3.30 -30.73 9.42
C ASP A 58 3.78 -30.97 10.85
N ARG A 59 3.08 -30.40 11.83
CA ARG A 59 3.03 -30.92 13.19
C ARG A 59 1.67 -30.60 13.80
#